data_AF-A0A9D0IDS9-F1
#
_entry.id   AF-A0A9D0IDS9-F1
#
_cell.length_a   1.000
_cell.length_b   1.000
_cell.length_c   1.000
_cell.angle_alpha   90.00
_cell.angle_beta   90.00
_cell.angle_gamma   90.00
#
_symmetry.space_group_name_H-M   'P 1'
#
loop_
_entity.id
_entity.type
_entity.pdbx_description
1 polymer ?
#
loop_
_entity_poly.entity_id
_entity_poly.type
_entity_poly.pdbx_seq_one_letter_code
_entity_poly.pdbx_strand_id
1 'polypeptide(L)' 'LTFHAQRVAVEVGGRRLAGIHRTYSEGMPGEALALVGSSGYLEIAVREGSAARALALRPGDPVMLKVLR' A
#
# COMPACT_ATOMS: atom_id res chain seq x y z
N LEU A 1 -11.54 -12.83 -9.89
CA LEU A 1 -10.33 -13.39 -9.25
C LEU A 1 -10.36 -12.99 -7.79
N THR A 2 -10.12 -13.91 -6.86
CA THR A 2 -10.07 -13.63 -5.42
C THR A 2 -8.72 -14.07 -4.87
N PHE A 3 -8.12 -13.28 -4.00
CA PHE A 3 -6.84 -13.58 -3.35
C PHE A 3 -6.87 -13.16 -1.89
N HIS A 4 -6.00 -13.74 -1.08
CA HIS A 4 -5.84 -13.32 0.31
C HIS A 4 -5.02 -12.02 0.35
N ALA A 5 -5.53 -10.97 0.97
CA ALA A 5 -4.90 -9.65 1.03
C ALA A 5 -3.43 -9.69 1.55
N GLN A 6 -3.17 -10.56 2.52
CA GLN A 6 -1.84 -10.76 3.12
C GLN A 6 -0.87 -11.55 2.22
N ARG A 7 -1.36 -12.16 1.13
CA ARG A 7 -0.56 -12.89 0.13
C ARG A 7 -0.33 -12.04 -1.13
N VAL A 8 -0.28 -10.73 -0.97
CA VAL A 8 -0.05 -9.77 -2.05
C VAL A 8 1.21 -8.98 -1.74
N ALA A 9 2.02 -8.70 -2.76
CA ALA A 9 3.00 -7.63 -2.72
C ALA A 9 2.50 -6.46 -3.57
N VAL A 10 2.52 -5.26 -2.98
CA VAL A 10 2.19 -4.02 -3.70
C VAL A 10 3.49 -3.34 -4.08
N GLU A 11 3.72 -3.11 -5.37
CA GLU A 11 4.90 -2.41 -5.87
C GLU A 11 4.50 -1.01 -6.35
N VAL A 12 5.18 0.01 -5.83
CA VAL A 12 4.90 1.42 -6.11
C VAL A 12 6.15 2.26 -5.84
N GLY A 13 6.49 3.21 -6.74
CA GLY A 13 7.65 4.09 -6.57
C GLY A 13 8.98 3.37 -6.32
N GLY A 14 9.18 2.19 -6.93
CA GLY A 14 10.37 1.35 -6.70
C GLY A 14 10.44 0.68 -5.32
N ARG A 15 9.37 0.75 -4.53
CA ARG A 15 9.24 0.12 -3.21
C ARG A 15 8.24 -1.02 -3.27
N ARG A 16 8.46 -2.03 -2.43
CA ARG A 16 7.57 -3.17 -2.25
C ARG A 16 6.97 -3.11 -0.85
N LEU A 17 5.65 -3.10 -0.78
CA LEU A 17 4.86 -3.13 0.46
C LEU A 17 4.27 -4.54 0.62
N ALA A 18 4.29 -5.05 1.85
CA ALA A 18 3.83 -6.39 2.16
C ALA A 18 2.34 -6.37 2.55
N GLY A 19 1.54 -7.19 1.86
CA GLY A 19 0.12 -7.32 2.14
C GLY A 19 -0.71 -6.08 1.79
N ILE A 20 -2.01 -6.20 2.04
CA ILE A 20 -2.96 -5.10 2.05
C ILE A 20 -3.68 -5.14 3.40
N HIS A 21 -3.56 -4.05 4.14
CA HIS A 21 -4.06 -3.89 5.50
C HIS A 21 -5.49 -3.36 5.52
N ARG A 22 -6.15 -3.45 6.68
CA ARG A 22 -7.50 -2.88 6.86
C ARG A 22 -7.46 -1.45 7.39
N THR A 23 -6.42 -1.11 8.15
CA THR A 23 -6.31 0.21 8.80
C THR A 23 -4.86 0.69 8.81
N TYR A 24 -4.68 2.01 8.97
CA TYR A 24 -3.36 2.63 9.12
C TYR A 24 -2.59 2.09 10.35
N SER A 25 -3.30 1.70 11.41
CA SER A 25 -2.70 1.27 12.69
C SER A 25 -2.01 -0.11 12.64
N GLU A 26 -2.21 -0.87 11.56
CA GLU A 26 -1.54 -2.15 11.36
C GLU A 26 -0.05 -1.99 10.96
N GLY A 27 0.35 -0.80 10.49
CA GLY A 27 1.75 -0.43 10.29
C GLY A 27 2.37 0.24 11.52
N MET A 28 3.69 0.24 11.59
CA MET A 28 4.46 1.01 12.58
C MET A 28 4.43 2.52 12.23
N PRO A 29 4.56 3.44 13.20
CA PRO A 29 4.70 4.86 12.91
C PRO A 29 5.81 5.13 11.87
N GLY A 30 5.50 5.88 10.82
CA GLY A 30 6.40 6.16 9.70
C GLY A 30 6.55 5.04 8.67
N GLU A 31 5.92 3.88 8.88
CA GLU A 31 5.95 2.77 7.92
C GLU A 31 5.06 3.07 6.70
N ALA A 32 5.56 2.76 5.51
CA ALA A 32 4.76 2.73 4.29
C ALA A 32 3.99 1.42 4.19
N LEU A 33 2.68 1.51 3.95
CA LEU A 33 1.78 0.35 3.85
C LEU A 33 0.71 0.58 2.77
N ALA A 34 0.13 -0.53 2.30
CA ALA A 34 -1.05 -0.50 1.46
C ALA A 34 -2.29 -0.92 2.26
N LEU A 35 -3.44 -0.27 2.06
CA LEU A 35 -4.70 -0.63 2.69
C LEU A 35 -5.90 -0.35 1.78
N VAL A 36 -7.09 -0.84 2.11
CA VAL A 36 -8.32 -0.44 1.42
C VAL A 36 -9.06 0.61 2.25
N GLY A 37 -9.17 1.82 1.71
CA GLY A 37 -9.86 2.93 2.37
C GLY A 37 -11.37 2.82 2.32
N SER A 38 -12.07 3.73 3.02
CA SER A 38 -13.53 3.79 3.05
C SER A 38 -14.17 4.09 1.69
N SER A 39 -13.40 4.66 0.76
CA SER A 39 -13.79 4.90 -0.63
C SER A 39 -13.77 3.62 -1.50
N GLY A 40 -13.26 2.51 -0.97
CA GLY A 40 -13.18 1.22 -1.68
C GLY A 40 -11.95 1.07 -2.59
N TYR A 41 -11.01 2.02 -2.56
CA TYR A 41 -9.78 1.95 -3.35
C TYR A 41 -8.59 1.44 -2.54
N LEU A 42 -7.61 0.87 -3.23
CA LEU A 42 -6.29 0.61 -2.68
C LEU A 42 -5.58 1.94 -2.44
N GLU A 43 -5.20 2.20 -1.20
CA GLU A 43 -4.44 3.37 -0.79
C GLU A 43 -2.98 2.99 -0.54
N ILE A 44 -2.07 3.88 -0.91
CA ILE A 44 -0.67 3.85 -0.50
C ILE A 44 -0.50 4.89 0.59
N ALA A 45 -0.20 4.43 1.80
CA ALA A 45 -0.16 5.25 3.00
C ALA A 45 1.22 5.19 3.66
N VAL A 46 1.49 6.19 4.49
CA VAL A 46 2.54 6.13 5.51
C VAL A 46 1.86 6.45 6.82
N ARG A 47 1.96 5.57 7.82
CA ARG A 47 1.35 5.84 9.11
C ARG A 47 1.93 7.12 9.71
N GLU A 48 1.06 8.05 10.10
CA GLU A 48 1.44 9.36 10.66
C GLU A 48 2.31 10.19 9.70
N GLY A 49 2.15 9.98 8.38
CA GLY A 49 2.91 10.69 7.36
C GLY A 49 2.23 10.77 6.00
N SER A 50 2.97 11.27 5.02
CA SER A 50 2.52 11.38 3.62
C SER A 50 3.29 10.39 2.76
N ALA A 51 2.59 9.43 2.17
CA ALA A 51 3.18 8.50 1.20
C ALA A 51 3.71 9.22 -0.04
N ALA A 52 2.96 10.21 -0.56
CA ALA A 52 3.40 11.03 -1.69
C ALA A 52 4.76 11.68 -1.43
N ARG A 53 4.99 12.21 -0.21
CA ARG A 53 6.28 12.80 0.17
C ARG A 53 7.35 11.73 0.40
N ALA A 54 7.05 10.69 1.18
CA ALA A 54 8.02 9.69 1.61
C ALA A 54 8.50 8.77 0.47
N LEU A 55 7.63 8.52 -0.50
CA LEU A 55 7.87 7.63 -1.64
C LEU A 55 8.01 8.41 -2.97
N ALA A 56 7.99 9.74 -2.92
CA ALA A 56 8.05 10.65 -4.07
C ALA A 56 6.98 10.37 -5.14
N LEU A 57 5.78 9.95 -4.72
CA LEU A 57 4.70 9.56 -5.63
C LEU A 57 3.92 10.74 -6.19
N ARG A 58 3.41 10.56 -7.40
CA ARG A 58 2.55 11.49 -8.12
C ARG A 58 1.37 10.77 -8.76
N PRO A 59 0.25 11.47 -9.02
CA PRO A 59 -0.81 10.94 -9.85
C PRO A 59 -0.26 10.45 -11.20
N GLY A 60 -0.63 9.22 -11.57
CA GLY A 60 -0.13 8.55 -12.77
C GLY A 60 1.02 7.56 -12.52
N ASP A 61 1.65 7.57 -11.34
CA ASP A 61 2.64 6.54 -11.01
C ASP A 61 1.98 5.15 -10.96
N PRO A 62 2.62 4.12 -11.53
CA PRO A 62 2.05 2.79 -11.59
C PRO A 62 2.03 2.13 -10.21
N VAL A 63 0.94 1.41 -9.93
CA VAL A 63 0.79 0.52 -8.78
C VAL A 63 0.59 -0.90 -9.31
N MET A 64 1.48 -1.82 -8.92
CA MET A 64 1.42 -3.22 -9.35
C MET A 64 1.08 -4.13 -8.18
N LEU A 65 0.14 -5.04 -8.40
CA LEU A 65 -0.25 -6.07 -7.45
C LEU A 65 0.32 -7.41 -7.89
N LYS A 66 1.13 -8.03 -7.03
CA LYS A 66 1.65 -9.39 -7.26
C LYS A 66 1.06 -10.34 -6.24
N VAL A 67 0.22 -11.26 -6.68
CA VAL A 67 -0.28 -12.36 -5.85
C VAL A 67 0.84 -13.38 -5.68
N LEU A 68 1.26 -13.57 -4.43
CA LEU A 68 2.30 -14.51 -4.06
C LEU A 68 1.70 -15.93 -3.99
N ARG A 69 2.41 -16.89 -4.59
CA ARG A 69 2.02 -18.31 -4.57
C ARG A 69 2.25 -18.94 -3.21
#